data_AF-A0AAV6FQH2-F1
#
_entry.id   AF-A0AAV6FQH2-F1
#
_cell.length_a   1.000
_cell.length_b   1.000
_cell.length_c   1.000
_cell.angle_alpha   90.00
_cell.angle_beta   90.00
_cell.angle_gamma   90.00
#
_symmetry.space_group_name_H-M   'P 1'
#
loop_
_entity.id
_entity.type
_entity.pdbx_description
1 polymer ?
#
loop_
_entity_poly.entity_id
_entity_poly.type
_entity_poly.pdbx_seq_one_letter_code
_entity_poly.pdbx_strand_id
1 'polypeptide(L)'
;MKEKYSACHSGRKRGVETEEVCLQKRSCEQEVSLDSAEDLRSILQHIEVLQQEHHKARPSFDIILQRLDRTKSYRQHYIENHTTAEVLKEFPCLMRPNILLGEMKRIYQIDADKTILTKMGELAPKLLEKAPKGTLKDTCLQTLQSCEDEQERKAQMVNAAIVLLPSFFKENPAFLFVNDQEPISPTPTIVMTGSNPPCPARK
;
A
#
# COMPACT_ATOMS: atom_id res chain seq x y z
N MET A 1 73.90 -14.03 -0.76
CA MET A 1 74.83 -13.05 -0.16
C MET A 1 74.00 -11.93 0.44
N LYS A 2 74.03 -11.83 1.77
CA LYS A 2 73.72 -10.68 2.67
C LYS A 2 72.41 -9.90 2.46
N GLU A 3 71.56 -10.10 3.47
CA GLU A 3 70.48 -9.25 3.97
C GLU A 3 70.89 -7.77 4.08
N LYS A 4 69.90 -6.89 3.92
CA LYS A 4 69.88 -5.59 4.60
C LYS A 4 68.50 -5.36 5.19
N TYR A 5 68.36 -5.70 6.46
CA TYR A 5 67.35 -5.13 7.34
C TYR A 5 67.73 -3.67 7.63
N SER A 6 66.74 -2.78 7.61
CA SER A 6 66.80 -1.53 8.36
C SER A 6 65.41 -1.25 8.91
N ALA A 7 65.19 -1.69 10.15
CA ALA A 7 64.08 -1.25 10.97
C ALA A 7 64.57 -0.08 11.83
N CYS A 8 63.94 1.08 11.68
CA CYS A 8 64.05 2.17 12.65
C CYS A 8 62.63 2.50 13.11
N HIS A 9 62.28 1.98 14.29
CA HIS A 9 61.14 2.45 15.05
C HIS A 9 61.33 3.93 15.41
N SER A 10 60.41 4.78 14.97
CA SER A 10 60.12 6.04 15.65
C SER A 10 58.61 6.11 15.86
N GLY A 11 58.19 5.79 17.09
CA GLY A 11 56.80 5.88 17.48
C GLY A 11 56.31 7.32 17.50
N ARG A 12 55.12 7.54 16.96
CA ARG A 12 54.24 8.62 17.41
C ARG A 12 52.79 8.11 17.42
N LYS A 13 52.27 7.92 18.63
CA LYS A 13 50.85 7.71 18.91
C LYS A 13 50.08 9.02 18.69
N ARG A 14 49.01 8.98 17.89
CA ARG A 14 47.66 9.59 18.10
C ARG A 14 47.07 10.11 16.78
N GLY A 15 45.81 9.73 16.54
CA GLY A 15 44.95 10.25 15.49
C GLY A 15 44.31 9.12 14.69
N VAL A 16 43.24 8.51 15.20
CA VAL A 16 42.30 7.75 14.34
C VAL A 16 41.49 8.82 13.62
N GLU A 17 41.95 9.22 12.45
CA GLU A 17 41.08 9.83 11.45
C GLU A 17 40.41 8.64 10.75
N THR A 18 39.15 8.40 11.11
CA THR A 18 38.28 7.51 10.35
C THR A 18 38.14 8.15 8.97
N GLU A 19 38.89 7.64 8.00
CA GLU A 19 38.65 7.93 6.59
C GLU A 19 37.15 7.69 6.33
N GLU A 20 36.43 8.76 6.00
CA GLU A 20 35.14 8.64 5.34
C GLU A 20 35.38 7.86 4.05
N VAL A 21 35.13 6.56 4.10
CA VAL A 21 34.92 5.75 2.91
C VAL A 21 33.70 6.35 2.24
N CYS A 22 33.95 7.23 1.29
CA CYS A 22 32.99 7.71 0.32
C CYS A 22 32.41 6.44 -0.32
N LEU A 23 31.25 6.00 0.18
CA LEU A 23 30.40 5.02 -0.47
C LEU A 23 29.91 5.69 -1.75
N GLN A 24 30.77 5.66 -2.77
CA GLN A 24 30.34 5.83 -4.14
C GLN A 24 29.23 4.81 -4.34
N LYS A 25 27.99 5.31 -4.34
CA LYS A 25 26.83 4.61 -4.87
C LYS A 25 27.24 4.15 -6.26
N ARG A 26 27.63 2.89 -6.38
CA ARG A 26 27.57 2.19 -7.65
C ARG A 26 26.09 2.12 -7.96
N SER A 27 25.62 3.06 -8.76
CA SER A 27 24.44 2.84 -9.58
C SER A 27 24.75 1.61 -10.41
N CYS A 28 24.29 0.44 -9.95
CA CYS A 28 24.11 -0.68 -10.84
C CYS A 28 23.06 -0.22 -11.85
N GLU A 29 23.52 0.34 -12.97
CA GLU A 29 22.80 0.30 -14.22
C GLU A 29 22.74 -1.18 -14.62
N GLN A 30 21.89 -1.93 -13.93
CA GLN A 30 21.53 -3.26 -14.33
C GLN A 30 20.67 -3.07 -15.58
N GLU A 31 21.20 -3.46 -16.74
CA GLU A 31 20.50 -3.39 -18.02
C GLU A 31 19.17 -4.13 -17.87
N VAL A 32 18.11 -3.37 -17.62
CA VAL A 32 16.77 -3.91 -17.62
C VAL A 32 16.46 -4.18 -19.09
N SER A 33 16.68 -5.41 -19.55
CA SER A 33 16.21 -5.85 -20.86
C SER A 33 14.69 -5.98 -20.80
N LEU A 34 14.02 -4.84 -20.71
CA LEU A 34 12.58 -4.75 -20.81
C LEU A 34 12.26 -4.95 -22.28
N ASP A 35 11.39 -5.91 -22.57
CA ASP A 35 10.71 -6.07 -23.86
C ASP A 35 9.70 -4.92 -24.04
N SER A 36 10.23 -3.70 -24.01
CA SER A 36 9.53 -2.42 -23.95
C SER A 36 9.98 -1.59 -25.13
N ALA A 37 9.01 -1.09 -25.90
CA ALA A 37 9.28 -0.15 -26.98
C ALA A 37 9.85 1.20 -26.47
N GLU A 38 9.75 1.48 -25.17
CA GLU A 38 10.28 2.69 -24.53
C GLU A 38 11.71 2.47 -24.01
N ASP A 39 12.62 3.39 -24.31
CA ASP A 39 13.98 3.40 -23.74
C ASP A 39 14.00 3.89 -22.29
N LEU A 40 15.09 3.60 -21.56
CA LEU A 40 15.21 3.93 -20.13
C LEU A 40 15.06 5.43 -19.85
N ARG A 41 15.55 6.30 -20.73
CA ARG A 41 15.43 7.75 -20.54
C ARG A 41 13.98 8.20 -20.64
N SER A 42 13.24 7.68 -21.62
CA SER A 42 11.79 7.90 -21.76
C SER A 42 11.03 7.42 -20.52
N ILE A 43 11.36 6.21 -20.04
CA ILE A 43 10.76 5.63 -18.82
C ILE A 43 10.95 6.57 -17.63
N LEU A 44 12.17 7.02 -17.36
CA LEU A 44 12.45 7.92 -16.23
C LEU A 44 11.67 9.24 -16.32
N GLN A 45 11.50 9.79 -17.52
CA GLN A 45 10.66 10.99 -17.72
C GLN A 45 9.19 10.72 -17.39
N HIS A 46 8.66 9.55 -17.75
CA HIS A 46 7.29 9.18 -17.38
C HIS A 46 7.12 8.99 -15.87
N ILE A 47 8.13 8.45 -15.19
CA ILE A 47 8.14 8.32 -13.73
C ILE A 47 8.16 9.70 -13.06
N GLU A 48 8.98 10.63 -13.56
CA GLU A 48 9.01 12.00 -13.05
C GLU A 48 7.62 12.66 -13.17
N VAL A 49 6.95 12.51 -14.32
CA VAL A 49 5.58 13.03 -14.51
C VAL A 49 4.60 12.38 -13.52
N LEU A 50 4.69 11.06 -13.27
CA LEU A 50 3.84 10.39 -12.27
C LEU A 50 4.04 10.97 -10.87
N GLN A 51 5.29 11.20 -10.48
CA GLN A 51 5.63 11.81 -9.20
C GLN A 51 5.10 13.24 -9.11
N GLN A 52 5.31 14.06 -10.13
CA GLN A 52 4.80 15.44 -10.17
C GLN A 52 3.26 15.47 -10.10
N GLU A 53 2.57 14.62 -10.86
CA GLU A 53 1.12 14.55 -10.88
C GLU A 53 0.54 14.14 -9.52
N HIS A 54 1.19 13.21 -8.82
CA HIS A 54 0.78 12.77 -7.49
C HIS A 54 0.74 13.91 -6.46
N HIS A 55 1.69 14.85 -6.53
CA HIS A 55 1.85 15.95 -5.57
C HIS A 55 0.95 17.16 -5.88
N LYS A 56 0.24 17.18 -7.01
CA LYS A 56 -0.70 18.26 -7.31
C LYS A 56 -1.87 18.24 -6.34
N ALA A 57 -2.37 19.42 -6.01
CA ALA A 57 -3.62 19.56 -5.24
C ALA A 57 -4.82 18.90 -5.96
N ARG A 58 -4.79 18.84 -7.29
CA ARG A 58 -5.77 18.17 -8.14
C ARG A 58 -5.07 17.33 -9.21
N PRO A 59 -4.71 16.07 -8.91
CA PRO A 59 -4.09 15.18 -9.88
C PRO A 59 -5.04 14.86 -11.05
N SER A 60 -4.50 14.81 -12.26
CA SER A 60 -5.16 14.27 -13.44
C SER A 60 -4.99 12.76 -13.47
N PHE A 61 -6.10 12.04 -13.30
CA PHE A 61 -6.11 10.59 -13.40
C PHE A 61 -5.73 10.12 -14.80
N ASP A 62 -6.20 10.78 -15.86
CA ASP A 62 -5.89 10.37 -17.25
C ASP A 62 -4.38 10.40 -17.53
N ILE A 63 -3.68 11.44 -17.05
CA ILE A 63 -2.22 11.52 -17.17
C ILE A 63 -1.55 10.38 -16.40
N ILE A 64 -1.98 10.12 -15.16
CA ILE A 64 -1.44 9.02 -14.37
C ILE A 64 -1.63 7.70 -15.10
N LEU A 65 -2.85 7.37 -15.54
CA LEU A 65 -3.15 6.10 -16.21
C LEU A 65 -2.34 5.95 -17.50
N GLN A 66 -2.21 7.01 -18.30
CA GLN A 66 -1.41 7.00 -19.53
C GLN A 66 0.07 6.70 -19.25
N ARG A 67 0.67 7.34 -18.23
CA ARG A 67 2.08 7.12 -17.88
C ARG A 67 2.31 5.76 -17.23
N LEU A 68 1.35 5.24 -16.47
CA LEU A 68 1.39 3.87 -15.94
C LEU A 68 1.41 2.82 -17.05
N ASP A 69 0.69 3.02 -18.16
CA ASP A 69 0.74 2.12 -19.31
C ASP A 69 2.11 2.14 -20.00
N ARG A 70 2.69 3.34 -20.19
CA ARG A 70 4.00 3.50 -20.82
C ARG A 70 5.15 2.91 -20.01
N THR A 71 4.98 2.84 -18.70
CA THR A 71 6.01 2.32 -17.76
C THR A 71 5.72 0.91 -17.27
N LYS A 72 4.71 0.22 -17.84
CA LYS A 72 4.21 -1.06 -17.31
C LYS A 72 5.31 -2.10 -17.07
N SER A 73 6.11 -2.42 -18.09
CA SER A 73 7.13 -3.47 -17.99
C SER A 73 8.22 -3.13 -16.97
N TYR A 74 8.72 -1.88 -16.98
CA TYR A 74 9.69 -1.41 -15.99
C TYR A 74 9.14 -1.52 -14.58
N ARG A 75 7.93 -1.03 -14.39
CA ARG A 75 7.30 -0.95 -13.08
C ARG A 75 6.95 -2.32 -12.53
N GLN A 76 6.49 -3.25 -13.37
CA GLN A 76 6.31 -4.64 -12.96
C GLN A 76 7.63 -5.24 -12.49
N HIS A 77 8.70 -5.11 -13.27
CA HIS A 77 10.03 -5.57 -12.86
C HIS A 77 10.50 -4.91 -11.56
N TYR A 78 10.29 -3.60 -11.42
CA TYR A 78 10.65 -2.86 -10.21
C TYR A 78 9.87 -3.38 -8.99
N ILE A 79 8.57 -3.60 -9.11
CA ILE A 79 7.70 -4.14 -8.06
C ILE A 79 8.15 -5.53 -7.61
N GLU A 80 8.55 -6.38 -8.55
CA GLU A 80 8.99 -7.75 -8.25
C GLU A 80 10.36 -7.81 -7.54
N ASN A 81 11.18 -6.76 -7.65
CA ASN A 81 12.56 -6.75 -7.18
C ASN A 81 12.85 -5.75 -6.03
N HIS A 82 11.86 -5.01 -5.56
CA HIS A 82 12.03 -3.99 -4.52
C HIS A 82 11.02 -4.15 -3.38
N THR A 83 11.33 -3.57 -2.22
CA THR A 83 10.40 -3.56 -1.08
C THR A 83 9.20 -2.65 -1.35
N THR A 84 8.09 -2.88 -0.65
CA THR A 84 6.90 -2.00 -0.72
C THR A 84 7.24 -0.54 -0.47
N ALA A 85 8.14 -0.25 0.48
CA ALA A 85 8.56 1.12 0.79
C ALA A 85 9.29 1.79 -0.38
N GLU A 86 10.18 1.06 -1.07
CA GLU A 86 10.90 1.54 -2.25
C GLU A 86 9.96 1.72 -3.45
N VAL A 87 9.02 0.79 -3.65
CA VAL A 87 7.99 0.87 -4.70
C VAL A 87 7.11 2.10 -4.49
N LEU A 88 6.62 2.34 -3.27
CA LEU A 88 5.76 3.50 -2.99
C LEU A 88 6.53 4.81 -3.05
N LYS A 89 7.83 4.80 -2.77
CA LYS A 89 8.69 5.97 -2.96
C LYS A 89 8.87 6.31 -4.44
N GLU A 90 9.12 5.31 -5.28
CA GLU A 90 9.30 5.48 -6.73
C GLU A 90 7.98 5.84 -7.43
N PHE A 91 6.89 5.18 -7.04
CA PHE A 91 5.55 5.31 -7.62
C PHE A 91 4.51 5.71 -6.55
N PRO A 92 4.55 6.95 -6.03
CA PRO A 92 3.66 7.37 -4.94
C PRO A 92 2.18 7.39 -5.33
N CYS A 93 1.86 7.43 -6.64
CA CYS A 93 0.49 7.26 -7.12
C CYS A 93 -0.14 5.91 -6.70
N LEU A 94 0.67 4.86 -6.45
CA LEU A 94 0.19 3.56 -5.97
C LEU A 94 -0.31 3.59 -4.51
N MET A 95 -0.06 4.67 -3.76
CA MET A 95 -0.68 4.87 -2.44
C MET A 95 -2.20 5.14 -2.55
N ARG A 96 -2.69 5.50 -3.74
CA ARG A 96 -4.12 5.77 -3.99
C ARG A 96 -4.84 4.45 -4.28
N PRO A 97 -5.88 4.05 -3.51
CA PRO A 97 -6.51 2.73 -3.64
C PRO A 97 -7.00 2.38 -5.04
N ASN A 98 -7.62 3.34 -5.74
CA ASN A 98 -8.12 3.14 -7.10
C ASN A 98 -7.00 2.92 -8.13
N ILE A 99 -5.86 3.59 -7.96
CA ILE A 99 -4.68 3.36 -8.81
C ILE A 99 -4.06 2.00 -8.50
N LEU A 100 -3.94 1.63 -7.21
CA LEU A 100 -3.39 0.35 -6.79
C LEU A 100 -4.21 -0.84 -7.32
N LEU A 101 -5.53 -0.79 -7.18
CA LEU A 101 -6.44 -1.81 -7.72
C LEU A 101 -6.39 -1.87 -9.25
N GLY A 102 -6.38 -0.70 -9.89
CA GLY A 102 -6.21 -0.60 -11.34
C GLY A 102 -4.87 -1.20 -11.80
N GLU A 103 -3.82 -1.06 -11.00
CA GLU A 103 -2.53 -1.65 -11.30
C GLU A 103 -2.51 -3.16 -11.14
N MET A 104 -3.10 -3.68 -10.06
CA MET A 104 -3.26 -5.12 -9.86
C MET A 104 -3.98 -5.75 -11.06
N LYS A 105 -5.00 -5.08 -11.60
CA LYS A 105 -5.66 -5.49 -12.83
C LYS A 105 -4.75 -5.44 -14.06
N ARG A 106 -3.90 -4.41 -14.22
CA ARG A 106 -2.98 -4.33 -15.38
C ARG A 106 -1.89 -5.39 -15.37
N ILE A 107 -1.29 -5.64 -14.20
CA ILE A 107 -0.18 -6.58 -14.06
C ILE A 107 -0.71 -8.01 -14.07
N TYR A 108 -1.68 -8.31 -13.20
CA TYR A 108 -2.11 -9.69 -12.96
C TYR A 108 -3.39 -10.08 -13.70
N GLN A 109 -4.04 -9.14 -14.40
CA GLN A 109 -5.33 -9.37 -15.07
C GLN A 109 -6.44 -9.83 -14.12
N ILE A 110 -6.34 -9.43 -12.85
CA ILE A 110 -7.30 -9.75 -11.78
C ILE A 110 -8.07 -8.47 -11.41
N ASP A 111 -9.39 -8.51 -11.56
CA ASP A 111 -10.31 -7.48 -11.08
C ASP A 111 -10.60 -7.77 -9.59
N ALA A 112 -9.61 -7.48 -8.74
CA ALA A 112 -9.55 -7.98 -7.37
C ALA A 112 -10.68 -7.46 -6.49
N ASP A 113 -10.99 -6.17 -6.60
CA ASP A 113 -12.09 -5.52 -5.91
C ASP A 113 -13.43 -6.16 -6.28
N LYS A 114 -13.72 -6.33 -7.57
CA LYS A 114 -14.95 -7.01 -8.00
C LYS A 114 -15.00 -8.46 -7.54
N THR A 115 -13.89 -9.17 -7.67
CA THR A 115 -13.81 -10.58 -7.28
C THR A 115 -14.09 -10.74 -5.78
N ILE A 116 -13.45 -9.92 -4.94
CA ILE A 116 -13.65 -9.91 -3.50
C ILE A 116 -15.09 -9.53 -3.17
N LEU A 117 -15.63 -8.46 -3.75
CA LEU A 117 -17.00 -8.01 -3.49
C LEU A 117 -18.04 -9.05 -3.89
N THR A 118 -17.88 -9.70 -5.05
CA THR A 118 -18.78 -10.78 -5.48
C THR A 118 -18.71 -11.96 -4.53
N LYS A 119 -17.50 -12.46 -4.21
CA LYS A 119 -17.34 -13.62 -3.33
C LYS A 119 -17.76 -13.34 -1.89
N MET A 120 -17.48 -12.15 -1.37
CA MET A 120 -17.99 -11.74 -0.08
C MET A 120 -19.51 -11.58 -0.09
N GLY A 121 -20.10 -11.08 -1.18
CA GLY A 121 -21.56 -11.04 -1.36
C GLY A 121 -22.22 -12.41 -1.30
N GLU A 122 -21.62 -13.41 -1.95
CA GLU A 122 -22.07 -14.82 -1.90
C GLU A 122 -21.94 -15.42 -0.48
N LEU A 123 -20.88 -15.07 0.26
CA LEU A 123 -20.58 -15.63 1.58
C LEU A 123 -21.28 -14.91 2.74
N ALA A 124 -21.62 -13.63 2.58
CA ALA A 124 -22.10 -12.77 3.66
C ALA A 124 -23.32 -13.34 4.42
N PRO A 125 -24.36 -13.90 3.78
CA PRO A 125 -25.49 -14.48 4.50
C PRO A 125 -25.08 -15.61 5.45
N LYS A 126 -24.18 -16.50 4.99
CA LYS A 126 -23.70 -17.64 5.77
C LYS A 126 -22.80 -17.20 6.92
N LEU A 127 -21.95 -16.19 6.67
CA LEU A 127 -21.12 -15.59 7.72
C LEU A 127 -21.99 -14.93 8.78
N LEU A 128 -23.02 -14.17 8.42
CA LEU A 128 -23.92 -13.58 9.42
C LEU A 128 -24.69 -14.64 10.22
N GLU A 129 -25.16 -15.70 9.57
CA GLU A 129 -25.83 -16.80 10.25
C GLU A 129 -24.90 -17.46 11.29
N LYS A 130 -23.68 -17.83 10.88
CA LYS A 130 -22.72 -18.58 11.70
C LYS A 130 -21.89 -17.74 12.67
N ALA A 131 -21.95 -16.41 12.56
CA ALA A 131 -21.16 -15.52 13.42
C ALA A 131 -21.47 -15.79 14.90
N PRO A 132 -20.46 -15.79 15.78
CA PRO A 132 -20.67 -15.88 17.22
C PRO A 132 -21.66 -14.84 17.70
N LYS A 133 -22.48 -15.20 18.70
CA LYS A 133 -23.36 -14.23 19.37
C LYS A 133 -22.50 -13.18 20.08
N GLY A 134 -22.93 -11.93 20.04
CA GLY A 134 -22.25 -10.83 20.70
C GLY A 134 -22.76 -9.48 20.21
N THR A 135 -22.44 -8.44 20.95
CA THR A 135 -22.94 -7.08 20.73
C THR A 135 -22.70 -6.59 19.30
N LEU A 136 -21.52 -6.89 18.74
CA LEU A 136 -21.17 -6.51 17.36
C LEU A 136 -22.10 -7.15 16.32
N LYS A 137 -22.40 -8.45 16.47
CA LYS A 137 -23.35 -9.15 15.59
C LYS A 137 -24.73 -8.55 15.72
N ASP A 138 -25.17 -8.28 16.95
CA ASP A 138 -26.49 -7.72 17.22
C ASP A 138 -26.64 -6.32 16.60
N THR A 139 -25.62 -5.46 16.73
CA THR A 139 -25.58 -4.15 16.08
C THR A 139 -25.65 -4.29 14.56
N CYS A 140 -24.87 -5.18 13.95
CA CYS A 140 -24.94 -5.42 12.51
C CYS A 140 -26.34 -5.85 12.05
N LEU A 141 -27.00 -6.75 12.80
CA LEU A 141 -28.35 -7.21 12.47
C LEU A 141 -29.39 -6.09 12.59
N GLN A 142 -29.26 -5.22 13.60
CA GLN A 142 -30.12 -4.04 13.75
C GLN A 142 -29.96 -3.07 12.57
N THR A 143 -28.72 -2.79 12.15
CA THR A 143 -28.46 -1.94 10.97
C THR A 143 -29.11 -2.52 9.73
N LEU A 144 -29.01 -3.83 9.51
CA LEU A 144 -29.63 -4.50 8.35
C LEU A 144 -31.16 -4.43 8.38
N GLN A 145 -31.76 -4.54 9.57
CA GLN A 145 -33.22 -4.42 9.74
C GLN A 145 -33.72 -3.00 9.51
N SER A 146 -32.88 -1.99 9.72
CA SER A 146 -33.21 -0.59 9.47
C SER A 146 -33.06 -0.15 8.01
N CYS A 147 -32.47 -0.98 7.14
CA CYS A 147 -32.33 -0.66 5.73
C CYS A 147 -33.67 -0.81 5.00
N GLU A 148 -34.17 0.29 4.42
CA GLU A 148 -35.37 0.29 3.59
C GLU A 148 -35.08 -0.16 2.16
N ASP A 149 -33.90 0.21 1.63
CA ASP A 149 -33.48 -0.15 0.28
C ASP A 149 -32.79 -1.51 0.23
N GLU A 150 -33.22 -2.36 -0.72
CA GLU A 150 -32.68 -3.71 -0.91
C GLU A 150 -31.21 -3.72 -1.32
N GLN A 151 -30.78 -2.73 -2.10
CA GLN A 151 -29.40 -2.65 -2.57
C GLN A 151 -28.47 -2.19 -1.45
N GLU A 152 -28.89 -1.20 -0.67
CA GLU A 152 -28.23 -0.77 0.56
C GLU A 152 -28.15 -1.92 1.56
N ARG A 153 -29.24 -2.65 1.78
CA ARG A 153 -29.26 -3.80 2.70
C ARG A 153 -28.24 -4.86 2.28
N LYS A 154 -28.12 -5.17 0.99
CA LYS A 154 -27.09 -6.09 0.47
C LYS A 154 -25.67 -5.58 0.70
N ALA A 155 -25.42 -4.28 0.48
CA ALA A 155 -24.12 -3.67 0.73
C ALA A 155 -23.76 -3.72 2.23
N GLN A 156 -24.71 -3.37 3.10
CA GLN A 156 -24.52 -3.45 4.55
C GLN A 156 -24.31 -4.89 5.02
N MET A 157 -24.91 -5.88 4.35
CA MET A 157 -24.73 -7.29 4.69
C MET A 157 -23.30 -7.74 4.46
N VAL A 158 -22.68 -7.27 3.36
CA VAL A 158 -21.26 -7.51 3.07
C VAL A 158 -20.37 -6.81 4.10
N ASN A 159 -20.64 -5.55 4.41
CA ASN A 159 -19.88 -4.81 5.43
C ASN A 159 -19.94 -5.50 6.79
N ALA A 160 -21.12 -5.92 7.22
CA ALA A 160 -21.31 -6.65 8.46
C ALA A 160 -20.55 -7.98 8.47
N ALA A 161 -20.57 -8.72 7.36
CA ALA A 161 -19.80 -9.95 7.23
C ALA A 161 -18.28 -9.70 7.38
N ILE A 162 -17.75 -8.65 6.75
CA ILE A 162 -16.33 -8.26 6.84
C ILE A 162 -15.96 -7.92 8.29
N VAL A 163 -16.75 -7.08 8.95
CA VAL A 163 -16.51 -6.63 10.33
C VAL A 163 -16.55 -7.79 11.33
N LEU A 164 -17.32 -8.85 11.02
CA LEU A 164 -17.40 -10.06 11.84
C LEU A 164 -16.30 -11.09 11.53
N LEU A 165 -15.53 -10.97 10.45
CA LEU A 165 -14.48 -11.93 10.08
C LEU A 165 -13.49 -12.23 11.21
N PRO A 166 -12.97 -11.25 11.98
CA PRO A 166 -12.01 -11.53 13.05
C PRO A 166 -12.57 -12.54 14.08
N SER A 167 -13.89 -12.50 14.34
CA SER A 167 -14.52 -13.44 15.28
C SER A 167 -14.52 -14.89 14.80
N PHE A 168 -14.52 -15.13 13.48
CA PHE A 168 -14.43 -16.46 12.89
C PHE A 168 -13.02 -17.04 13.00
N PHE A 169 -12.01 -16.20 12.84
CA PHE A 169 -10.61 -16.60 12.88
C PHE A 169 -9.98 -16.49 14.27
N LYS A 170 -10.75 -16.02 15.27
CA LYS A 170 -10.29 -15.75 16.64
C LYS A 170 -9.13 -14.75 16.66
N GLU A 171 -9.20 -13.77 15.77
CA GLU A 171 -8.23 -12.68 15.63
C GLU A 171 -8.67 -11.45 16.42
N ASN A 172 -7.71 -10.60 16.78
CA ASN A 172 -8.02 -9.32 17.40
C ASN A 172 -8.63 -8.37 16.34
N PRO A 173 -9.89 -7.92 16.50
CA PRO A 173 -10.55 -7.06 15.52
C PRO A 173 -9.83 -5.72 15.30
N ALA A 174 -9.01 -5.26 16.25
CA ALA A 174 -8.24 -4.04 16.13
C ALA A 174 -7.17 -4.06 15.02
N PHE A 175 -6.85 -5.23 14.47
CA PHE A 175 -6.01 -5.35 13.27
C PHE A 175 -6.77 -5.12 11.96
N LEU A 176 -8.10 -5.20 12.00
CA LEU A 176 -8.97 -4.96 10.83
C LEU A 176 -9.61 -3.58 10.89
N PHE A 177 -10.16 -3.18 12.04
CA PHE A 177 -10.82 -1.89 12.20
C PHE A 177 -10.69 -1.31 13.61
N VAL A 178 -10.75 0.02 13.69
CA VAL A 178 -10.74 0.80 14.94
C VAL A 178 -11.79 1.91 14.86
N ASN A 179 -12.38 2.27 16.00
CA ASN A 179 -13.39 3.33 16.09
C ASN A 179 -12.77 4.58 16.70
N ASP A 180 -12.69 5.67 15.93
CA ASP A 180 -12.15 6.97 16.36
C ASP A 180 -10.79 6.87 17.11
N GLN A 181 -9.96 5.90 16.72
CA GLN A 181 -8.67 5.60 17.34
C GLN A 181 -7.58 5.45 16.28
N GLU A 182 -6.33 5.66 16.67
CA GLU A 182 -5.20 5.36 15.81
C GLU A 182 -5.01 3.84 15.65
N PRO A 183 -4.69 3.36 14.43
CA PRO A 183 -4.35 1.96 14.20
C PRO A 183 -3.20 1.49 15.10
N ILE A 184 -3.34 0.31 15.69
CA ILE A 184 -2.35 -0.30 16.60
C ILE A 184 -1.16 -0.90 15.81
N SER A 185 -1.33 -1.05 14.50
CA SER A 185 -0.46 -1.80 13.61
C SER A 185 -0.11 -0.97 12.37
N PRO A 186 1.09 -1.16 11.77
CA PRO A 186 1.42 -0.58 10.48
C PRO A 186 0.63 -1.20 9.32
N THR A 187 -0.18 -2.24 9.57
CA THR A 187 -1.07 -2.83 8.56
C THR A 187 -2.25 -1.89 8.28
N PRO A 188 -2.69 -1.79 7.00
CA PRO A 188 -3.90 -1.05 6.66
C PRO A 188 -5.08 -1.48 7.54
N THR A 189 -5.65 -0.53 8.27
CA THR A 189 -6.73 -0.73 9.23
C THR A 189 -7.88 0.21 8.88
N ILE A 190 -9.12 -0.28 8.92
CA ILE A 190 -10.31 0.53 8.64
C ILE A 190 -10.57 1.44 9.84
N VAL A 191 -10.42 2.75 9.66
CA VAL A 191 -10.78 3.73 10.69
C VAL A 191 -12.24 4.10 10.49
N MET A 192 -13.09 3.67 11.41
CA MET A 192 -14.49 4.08 11.44
C MET A 192 -14.57 5.39 12.23
N THR A 193 -14.87 6.48 11.52
CA THR A 193 -15.11 7.78 12.15
C THR A 193 -16.58 7.89 12.51
N GLY A 194 -16.89 8.06 13.80
CA GLY A 194 -18.24 8.42 14.23
C GLY A 194 -18.66 9.73 13.59
N SER A 195 -19.84 9.79 12.96
CA SER A 195 -20.44 11.06 12.57
C SER A 195 -20.75 11.84 13.84
N ASN A 196 -19.87 12.75 14.24
CA ASN A 196 -20.24 13.80 15.17
C ASN A 196 -21.45 14.54 14.56
N PRO A 197 -22.59 14.68 15.25
CA PRO A 197 -23.64 15.56 14.77
C PRO A 197 -23.04 16.97 14.57
N PRO A 198 -23.44 17.70 13.53
CA PRO A 198 -22.90 19.03 13.28
C PRO A 198 -23.07 19.88 14.54
N CYS A 199 -21.97 20.42 15.06
CA CYS A 199 -22.02 21.41 16.13
C CYS A 199 -23.04 22.49 15.75
N PRO A 200 -23.99 22.84 16.65
CA PRO A 200 -24.90 23.94 16.37
C PRO A 200 -24.06 25.20 16.16
N ALA A 201 -24.24 25.84 15.00
CA ALA A 201 -23.61 27.11 14.69
C ALA A 201 -23.88 28.09 15.83
N ARG A 202 -22.80 28.61 16.44
CA ARG A 202 -22.93 29.75 17.36
C ARG A 202 -23.45 30.94 16.56
N LYS A 203 -24.60 31.47 17.00
CA LYS A 203 -25.17 32.74 16.55
C LYS A 203 -24.21 33.89 16.78
#